data_AF-A0A101KWQ8-F1
#
_entry.id   AF-A0A101KWQ8-F1
#
_cell.length_a   1.000
_cell.length_b   1.000
_cell.length_c   1.000
_cell.angle_alpha   90.00
_cell.angle_beta   90.00
_cell.angle_gamma   90.00
#
_symmetry.space_group_name_H-M   'P 1'
#
loop_
_entity.id
_entity.type
_entity.pdbx_description
1 polymer ?
#
loop_
_entity_poly.entity_id
_entity_poly.type
_entity_poly.pdbx_seq_one_letter_code
_entity_poly.pdbx_strand_id
1 'polypeptide(L)'
;MRCKTGDGETWMTVRVREMRERSGLPDYDPASLDGQMISLAKAAAHFGICVGSAKSLVLKGILPAIQAFTGSQWLVPVDALSSETVSIAMQRVIE
;
A
#
# COMPACT_ATOMS: atom_id res chain seq x y z
N MET A 1 -6.11 2.76 28.64
CA MET A 1 -4.92 2.40 27.85
C MET A 1 -4.03 3.62 27.72
N ARG A 2 -2.75 3.54 28.05
CA ARG A 2 -1.76 4.60 27.75
C ARG A 2 -1.15 4.31 26.38
N CYS A 3 -1.95 4.47 25.32
CA CYS A 3 -1.43 4.29 23.97
C CYS A 3 -0.37 5.35 23.71
N LYS A 4 0.77 4.90 23.18
CA LYS A 4 1.86 5.77 22.76
C LYS A 4 1.94 5.79 21.25
N THR A 5 2.34 6.93 20.69
CA THR A 5 2.68 7.05 19.28
C THR A 5 4.02 6.35 19.00
N GLY A 6 4.38 6.17 17.72
CA GLY A 6 5.60 5.44 17.32
C GLY A 6 6.91 6.08 17.81
N ASP A 7 6.85 7.33 18.25
CA ASP A 7 7.93 8.10 18.89
C ASP A 7 7.88 8.06 20.45
N GLY A 8 6.99 7.27 21.04
CA GLY A 8 6.93 7.03 22.49
C GLY A 8 6.18 8.10 23.30
N GLU A 9 5.63 9.11 22.63
CA GLU A 9 4.78 10.14 23.24
C GLU A 9 3.35 9.66 23.49
N THR A 10 2.60 10.42 24.30
CA THR A 10 1.19 10.10 24.57
C THR A 10 0.34 10.39 23.34
N TRP A 11 -0.61 9.50 23.06
CA TRP A 11 -1.57 9.64 21.97
C TRP A 11 -2.55 10.80 22.22
N MET A 12 -2.13 12.03 21.90
CA MET A 12 -2.98 13.23 21.91
C MET A 12 -3.17 13.74 20.48
N THR A 13 -4.34 14.29 20.17
CA THR A 13 -4.67 14.79 18.82
C THR A 13 -3.63 15.75 18.25
N VAL A 14 -3.14 16.69 19.07
CA VAL A 14 -2.11 17.66 18.66
C VAL A 14 -0.79 16.95 18.33
N ARG A 15 -0.36 15.99 19.16
CA ARG A 15 0.87 15.22 18.93
C ARG A 15 0.79 14.30 17.73
N VAL A 16 -0.35 13.66 17.51
CA VAL A 16 -0.59 12.83 16.32
C VAL A 16 -0.52 13.69 15.06
N ARG A 17 -1.08 14.90 15.08
CA ARG A 17 -0.98 15.84 13.96
C ARG A 17 0.48 16.24 13.70
N GLU A 18 1.19 16.71 14.71
CA GLU A 18 2.62 17.09 14.59
C GLU A 18 3.48 15.92 14.08
N MET A 19 3.21 14.70 14.54
CA MET A 19 3.89 13.48 14.11
C MET A 19 3.59 13.16 12.64
N ARG A 20 2.34 13.32 12.17
CA ARG A 20 1.97 13.14 10.77
C ARG A 20 2.65 14.18 9.87
N GLU A 21 2.63 15.45 10.26
CA GLU A 21 3.29 16.55 9.55
C GLU A 21 4.81 16.28 9.42
N ARG A 22 5.48 15.91 10.51
CA ARG A 22 6.91 15.56 10.51
C ARG A 22 7.22 14.32 9.66
N SER A 23 6.30 13.38 9.59
CA SER A 23 6.46 12.13 8.82
C SER A 23 6.08 12.30 7.34
N GLY A 24 5.64 13.50 6.93
CA GLY A 24 5.19 13.76 5.55
C GLY A 24 3.92 13.01 5.19
N LEU A 25 3.12 12.58 6.16
CA LEU A 25 1.85 11.92 5.91
C LEU A 25 0.82 12.96 5.47
N PRO A 26 0.29 12.88 4.23
CA PRO A 26 -0.70 13.83 3.76
C PRO A 26 -2.00 13.72 4.57
N ASP A 27 -2.74 14.82 4.61
CA ASP A 27 -4.12 14.79 5.07
C ASP A 27 -4.95 13.85 4.19
N TYR A 28 -6.00 13.29 4.78
CA TYR A 28 -6.91 12.44 4.04
C TYR A 28 -7.61 13.26 2.96
N ASP A 29 -7.38 12.92 1.70
CA ASP A 29 -8.07 13.49 0.56
C ASP A 29 -9.16 12.51 0.07
N PRO A 30 -10.45 12.82 0.25
CA PRO A 30 -11.53 11.97 -0.25
C PRO A 30 -11.57 11.89 -1.79
N ALA A 31 -11.03 12.89 -2.50
CA ALA A 31 -10.98 12.88 -3.98
C ALA A 31 -9.88 11.96 -4.52
N SER A 32 -8.84 11.67 -3.73
CA SER A 32 -7.79 10.70 -4.06
C SER A 32 -8.29 9.24 -4.08
N LEU A 33 -9.51 8.96 -3.60
CA LEU A 33 -10.02 7.61 -3.37
C LEU A 33 -11.04 7.13 -4.40
N ASP A 34 -11.21 7.85 -5.52
CA ASP A 34 -12.15 7.51 -6.59
C ASP A 34 -11.75 6.22 -7.35
N GLY A 35 -11.81 5.07 -6.67
CA GLY A 35 -11.78 3.72 -7.23
C GLY A 35 -10.47 3.27 -7.90
N GLN A 36 -9.46 4.13 -7.97
CA GLN A 36 -8.24 3.87 -8.74
C GLN A 36 -7.23 2.99 -8.02
N MET A 37 -7.31 2.84 -6.70
CA MET A 37 -6.34 2.06 -5.91
C MET A 37 -7.03 0.93 -5.16
N ILE A 38 -6.46 -0.27 -5.21
CA ILE A 38 -6.87 -1.43 -4.40
C ILE A 38 -5.74 -1.88 -3.48
N SER A 39 -6.08 -2.57 -2.40
CA SER A 39 -5.05 -3.15 -1.53
C SER A 39 -4.28 -4.25 -2.28
N LEU A 40 -3.02 -4.45 -1.91
CA LEU A 40 -2.19 -5.54 -2.42
C LEU A 40 -2.83 -6.92 -2.21
N ALA A 41 -3.57 -7.10 -1.11
CA ALA A 41 -4.30 -8.35 -0.88
C ALA A 41 -5.41 -8.57 -1.92
N LYS A 42 -6.12 -7.51 -2.31
CA LYS A 42 -7.14 -7.57 -3.36
C LYS A 42 -6.51 -7.78 -4.74
N ALA A 43 -5.35 -7.18 -5.01
CA ALA A 43 -4.58 -7.44 -6.23
C ALA A 43 -4.09 -8.89 -6.29
N ALA A 44 -3.57 -9.43 -5.19
CA ALA A 44 -3.16 -10.83 -5.11
C ALA A 44 -4.33 -11.79 -5.39
N ALA A 45 -5.49 -11.51 -4.80
CA ALA A 45 -6.72 -12.26 -5.06
C ALA A 45 -7.17 -12.18 -6.53
N HIS A 46 -7.03 -11.00 -7.17
CA HIS A 46 -7.34 -10.82 -8.59
C HIS A 46 -6.49 -11.72 -9.49
N PHE A 47 -5.20 -11.88 -9.16
CA PHE A 47 -4.27 -12.73 -9.92
C PHE A 47 -4.24 -14.19 -9.45
N GLY A 48 -4.99 -14.57 -8.41
CA GLY A 48 -4.99 -15.92 -7.87
C GLY A 48 -3.69 -16.33 -7.16
N ILE A 49 -2.89 -15.37 -6.69
CA ILE A 49 -1.61 -15.62 -6.01
C ILE A 49 -1.69 -15.28 -4.52
N CYS A 50 -0.72 -15.76 -3.73
CA CYS A 50 -0.62 -15.37 -2.33
C CYS A 50 -0.07 -13.94 -2.16
N VAL A 51 -0.43 -13.28 -1.06
CA VAL A 51 -0.02 -11.88 -0.77
C VAL A 51 1.51 -11.75 -0.66
N GLY A 52 2.20 -12.80 -0.20
CA GLY A 52 3.67 -12.82 -0.12
C GLY A 52 4.34 -12.76 -1.49
N SER A 53 3.81 -13.50 -2.47
CA SER A 53 4.27 -13.43 -3.87
C SER A 53 3.99 -12.07 -4.47
N ALA A 54 2.79 -11.53 -4.27
CA ALA A 54 2.45 -10.18 -4.72
C ALA A 54 3.38 -9.11 -4.13
N LYS A 55 3.68 -9.20 -2.83
CA LYS A 55 4.65 -8.32 -2.16
C LYS A 55 6.05 -8.44 -2.75
N SER A 56 6.48 -9.65 -3.09
CA SER A 56 7.79 -9.88 -3.72
C SER A 56 7.86 -9.22 -5.11
N LEU A 57 6.77 -9.21 -5.87
CA LEU A 57 6.70 -8.52 -7.17
C LEU A 57 6.75 -7.00 -7.04
N VAL A 58 6.08 -6.46 -6.01
CA VAL A 58 6.18 -5.04 -5.67
C VAL A 58 7.61 -4.65 -5.33
N LEU A 59 8.28 -5.43 -4.47
CA LEU A 59 9.67 -5.17 -4.09
C LEU A 59 10.65 -5.29 -5.27
N LYS A 60 10.32 -6.09 -6.28
CA LYS A 60 11.09 -6.21 -7.53
C LYS A 60 10.75 -5.10 -8.55
N GLY A 61 9.78 -4.23 -8.26
CA GLY A 61 9.33 -3.16 -9.17
C GLY A 61 8.49 -3.65 -10.36
N ILE A 62 8.00 -4.89 -10.31
CA ILE A 62 7.22 -5.50 -11.39
C ILE A 62 5.75 -5.10 -11.29
N LEU A 63 5.19 -5.18 -10.07
CA LEU A 63 3.84 -4.74 -9.79
C LEU A 63 3.92 -3.31 -9.24
N PRO A 64 3.44 -2.28 -9.96
CA PRO A 64 3.46 -0.92 -9.44
C PRO A 64 2.56 -0.86 -8.21
N ALA A 65 3.11 -0.36 -7.11
CA ALA A 65 2.37 -0.17 -5.87
C ALA A 65 3.04 0.93 -5.04
N ILE A 66 2.22 1.60 -4.22
CA ILE A 66 2.65 2.69 -3.35
C ILE A 66 2.40 2.28 -1.91
N GLN A 67 3.36 2.59 -1.04
CA GLN A 67 3.25 2.43 0.41
C GLN A 67 3.46 3.80 1.06
N ALA A 68 2.50 4.24 1.87
CA ALA A 68 2.59 5.54 2.55
C ALA A 68 3.69 5.56 3.62
N PHE A 69 3.87 4.46 4.36
CA PHE A 69 4.95 4.29 5.32
C PHE A 69 5.31 2.82 5.50
N THR A 70 6.53 2.51 5.95
CA THR A 70 6.97 1.13 6.15
C THR A 70 6.04 0.39 7.13
N GLY A 71 5.42 -0.68 6.64
CA GLY A 71 4.46 -1.49 7.41
C GLY A 71 3.00 -1.12 7.17
N SER A 72 2.72 -0.03 6.45
CA SER A 72 1.38 0.27 5.95
C SER A 72 0.97 -0.73 4.86
N GLN A 73 -0.33 -0.75 4.54
CA GLN A 73 -0.80 -1.48 3.38
C GLN A 73 -0.17 -0.91 2.10
N TRP A 74 0.14 -1.81 1.17
CA TRP A 74 0.50 -1.47 -0.20
C TRP A 74 -0.78 -1.24 -1.00
N LEU A 75 -0.81 -0.16 -1.76
CA LEU A 75 -1.89 0.20 -2.66
C LEU A 75 -1.42 0.02 -4.10
N VAL A 76 -2.20 -0.70 -4.89
CA VAL A 76 -1.95 -1.04 -6.29
C VAL A 76 -2.97 -0.30 -7.14
N PRO A 77 -2.56 0.41 -8.20
CA PRO A 77 -3.50 1.09 -9.07
C PRO A 77 -4.23 0.05 -9.93
N VAL A 78 -5.53 0.25 -10.17
CA VAL A 78 -6.42 -0.73 -10.82
C VAL A 78 -6.06 -0.93 -12.28
N ASP A 79 -5.63 0.13 -12.97
CA ASP A 79 -5.17 0.11 -14.35
C ASP A 79 -3.95 -0.81 -14.55
N ALA A 80 -3.06 -0.90 -13.55
CA ALA A 80 -1.92 -1.80 -13.60
C ALA A 80 -2.31 -3.27 -13.60
N LEU A 81 -3.52 -3.63 -13.16
CA LEU A 81 -3.99 -5.02 -13.19
C LEU A 81 -4.19 -5.51 -14.63
N SER A 82 -4.52 -4.61 -15.55
CA SER A 82 -4.74 -4.89 -16.97
C SER A 82 -3.50 -4.62 -17.84
N SER A 83 -2.38 -4.21 -17.23
CA SER A 83 -1.14 -3.94 -17.96
C SER A 83 -0.50 -5.23 -18.44
N GLU A 84 -0.20 -5.30 -19.74
CA GLU A 84 0.41 -6.46 -20.39
C GLU A 84 1.73 -6.88 -19.72
N THR A 85 2.55 -5.90 -19.30
CA THR A 85 3.82 -6.18 -18.61
C THR A 85 3.58 -6.90 -17.27
N VAL A 86 2.53 -6.51 -16.53
CA VAL A 86 2.17 -7.11 -15.26
C VAL A 86 1.60 -8.51 -15.50
N SER A 87 0.73 -8.69 -16.50
CA SER A 87 0.17 -10.01 -16.85
C SER A 87 1.24 -11.01 -17.27
N ILE A 88 2.20 -10.62 -18.13
CA ILE A 88 3.32 -11.48 -18.54
C ILE A 88 4.18 -11.88 -17.34
N ALA A 89 4.46 -10.93 -16.45
CA ALA A 89 5.25 -11.24 -15.26
C ALA A 89 4.49 -12.14 -14.28
N MET A 90 3.16 -12.04 -14.23
CA MET A 90 2.32 -12.89 -13.39
C MET A 90 2.26 -14.33 -13.88
N GLN A 91 2.25 -14.54 -15.20
CA GLN A 91 2.31 -15.88 -15.80
C GLN A 91 3.54 -16.68 -15.33
N ARG A 92 4.69 -16.00 -15.22
CA ARG A 92 5.95 -16.59 -14.72
C ARG A 92 5.96 -16.98 -13.23
N VAL A 93 4.97 -16.52 -12.46
CA VAL A 93 4.83 -16.82 -11.02
C VAL A 93 3.87 -17.98 -10.78
N ILE A 94 2.94 -18.21 -11.72
CA ILE A 94 1.92 -19.25 -11.66
C ILE A 94 2.45 -20.57 -12.23
N GLU A 95 3.33 -20.53 -13.24
CA GLU A 95 4.07 -21.68 -13.79
C GLU A 95 5.11 -22.24 -12.80
#